data_AF-A0A524P6Z2-F1
#
_entry.id   AF-A0A524P6Z2-F1
#
_cell.length_a   1.000
_cell.length_b   1.000
_cell.length_c   1.000
_cell.angle_alpha   90.00
_cell.angle_beta   90.00
_cell.angle_gamma   90.00
#
_symmetry.space_group_name_H-M   'P 1'
#
loop_
_entity.id
_entity.type
_entity.pdbx_description
1 polymer ?
#
loop_
_entity_poly.entity_id
_entity_poly.type
_entity_poly.pdbx_seq_one_letter_code
_entity_poly.pdbx_strand_id
1 'polypeptide(L)'
;MSVVKIYNKNRLDKLVAKITLRLGRKPTQQEVVDLCIIMGENHFETLISHLHPVPIFDEEKLKKIQNVSKELEDVPWDLEEDKQKKLLNDSDVDIYLV
;
A
#
# COMPACT_ATOMS: atom_id res chain seq x y z
N MET A 1 -20.35 19.58 -10.35
CA MET A 1 -20.06 18.14 -10.19
C MET A 1 -18.56 17.96 -10.16
N SER A 2 -18.00 17.45 -9.06
CA SER A 2 -16.63 16.96 -9.02
C SER A 2 -16.58 15.56 -9.66
N VAL A 3 -15.52 15.26 -10.42
CA VAL A 3 -15.31 13.93 -11.00
C VAL A 3 -14.35 13.17 -10.09
N VAL A 4 -14.85 12.15 -9.39
CA VAL A 4 -14.04 11.31 -8.50
C VAL A 4 -13.78 9.97 -9.17
N LYS A 5 -12.50 9.64 -9.37
CA LYS A 5 -12.10 8.36 -9.96
C LYS A 5 -12.01 7.30 -8.86
N ILE A 6 -12.91 6.32 -8.92
CA ILE A 6 -12.92 5.19 -7.99
C ILE A 6 -12.06 4.06 -8.56
N TYR A 7 -10.90 3.81 -7.95
CA TYR A 7 -9.96 2.77 -8.40
C TYR A 7 -10.51 1.35 -8.22
N ASN A 8 -11.30 1.10 -7.17
CA ASN A 8 -11.82 -0.24 -6.85
C ASN A 8 -13.35 -0.30 -7.01
N LYS A 9 -13.81 -0.24 -8.27
CA LYS A 9 -15.24 -0.28 -8.61
C LYS A 9 -15.96 -1.53 -8.06
N ASN A 10 -15.27 -2.68 -8.07
CA ASN A 10 -15.82 -3.95 -7.57
C ASN A 10 -16.23 -3.88 -6.08
N ARG A 11 -15.52 -3.09 -5.26
CA ARG A 11 -15.89 -2.89 -3.84
C ARG A 11 -17.20 -2.11 -3.71
N LEU A 12 -17.38 -1.07 -4.52
CA LEU A 12 -18.61 -0.29 -4.53
C LEU A 12 -19.80 -1.15 -4.95
N ASP A 13 -19.64 -1.96 -6.00
CA ASP A 13 -20.72 -2.84 -6.47
C ASP A 13 -21.12 -3.88 -5.41
N LYS A 14 -20.14 -4.45 -4.69
CA LYS A 14 -20.40 -5.36 -3.56
C LYS A 14 -21.13 -4.65 -2.41
N LEU A 15 -20.77 -3.40 -2.12
CA LEU A 15 -21.43 -2.61 -1.08
C LEU A 15 -22.89 -2.32 -1.46
N VAL A 16 -23.13 -1.87 -2.69
CA VAL A 16 -24.48 -1.64 -3.22
C VAL A 16 -25.32 -2.91 -3.16
N ALA A 17 -24.76 -4.06 -3.54
CA ALA A 17 -25.46 -5.34 -3.46
C ALA A 17 -25.86 -5.71 -2.02
N LYS A 18 -24.94 -5.55 -1.05
CA LYS A 18 -25.23 -5.78 0.38
C LYS A 18 -26.34 -4.85 0.89
N ILE A 19 -26.29 -3.58 0.54
CA ILE A 19 -27.33 -2.61 0.92
C ILE A 19 -28.67 -3.00 0.27
N THR A 20 -28.65 -3.39 -1.01
CA THR A 20 -29.86 -3.81 -1.74
C THR A 20 -30.55 -5.00 -1.06
N LEU A 21 -29.76 -6.00 -0.62
CA LEU A 21 -30.30 -7.16 0.10
C LEU A 21 -30.95 -6.80 1.43
N ARG A 22 -30.48 -5.74 2.10
CA ARG A 22 -31.01 -5.29 3.40
C ARG A 22 -32.19 -4.33 3.24
N LEU A 23 -32.11 -3.43 2.28
CA LEU A 23 -33.08 -2.35 2.07
C LEU A 23 -34.25 -2.80 1.17
N GLY A 24 -34.07 -3.86 0.37
CA GLY A 24 -35.05 -4.31 -0.63
C GLY A 24 -35.15 -3.40 -1.86
N ARG A 25 -34.41 -2.29 -1.90
CA ARG A 25 -34.29 -1.35 -3.03
C ARG A 25 -32.84 -1.28 -3.47
N LYS A 26 -32.59 -1.19 -4.78
CA LYS A 26 -31.26 -0.91 -5.32
C LYS A 26 -30.98 0.61 -5.28
N PRO A 27 -30.15 1.10 -4.35
CA PRO A 27 -29.74 2.50 -4.37
C PRO A 27 -28.82 2.76 -5.57
N THR A 28 -28.77 4.02 -6.00
CA THR A 28 -27.80 4.46 -7.01
C THR A 28 -26.40 4.49 -6.42
N GLN A 29 -25.38 4.35 -7.26
CA GLN A 29 -23.98 4.45 -6.81
C GLN A 29 -23.66 5.83 -6.22
N GLN A 30 -24.28 6.90 -6.76
CA GLN A 30 -24.10 8.26 -6.24
C GLN A 30 -24.66 8.42 -4.83
N GLU A 31 -25.90 7.97 -4.58
CA GLU A 31 -26.50 7.99 -3.24
C GLU A 31 -25.63 7.28 -2.20
N VAL A 32 -25.03 6.14 -2.56
CA VAL A 32 -24.15 5.39 -1.66
C VAL A 32 -22.85 6.16 -1.39
N VAL A 33 -22.26 6.79 -2.41
CA VAL A 33 -21.03 7.58 -2.24
C VAL A 33 -21.30 8.82 -1.38
N ASP A 34 -22.41 9.52 -1.61
CA ASP A 34 -22.80 10.70 -0.83
C ASP A 34 -22.99 10.33 0.65
N LEU A 35 -23.66 9.21 0.93
CA LEU A 35 -23.80 8.69 2.29
C LEU A 35 -22.45 8.29 2.90
N CYS A 36 -21.54 7.70 2.13
CA CYS A 36 -20.21 7.37 2.63
C CYS A 36 -19.40 8.62 3.01
N ILE A 37 -19.56 9.73 2.30
CA ILE A 37 -18.93 11.01 2.65
C ILE A 37 -19.49 11.50 3.99
N ILE A 38 -20.81 11.56 4.13
CA ILE A 38 -21.48 11.98 5.38
C ILE A 38 -21.08 11.07 6.56
N MET A 39 -21.04 9.76 6.35
CA MET A 39 -20.61 8.81 7.37
C MET A 39 -19.13 8.98 7.73
N GLY A 40 -18.28 9.28 6.73
CA GLY A 40 -16.87 9.56 6.91
C GLY A 40 -16.62 10.83 7.72
N GLU A 41 -17.40 11.89 7.49
CA GLU A 41 -17.35 13.12 8.29
C GLU A 41 -17.67 12.85 9.77
N ASN A 42 -18.67 12.02 10.05
CA ASN A 42 -19.01 11.62 11.42
C ASN A 42 -17.97 10.71 12.08
N HIS A 43 -17.13 10.02 11.31
CA HIS A 43 -16.08 9.11 11.78
C HIS A 43 -14.68 9.59 11.35
N PHE A 44 -14.49 10.91 11.37
CA PHE A 44 -13.32 11.59 10.81
C PHE A 44 -11.98 11.02 11.34
N GLU A 45 -11.86 10.85 12.66
CA GLU A 45 -10.63 10.32 13.28
C GLU A 45 -10.31 8.90 12.82
N THR A 46 -11.34 8.06 12.65
CA THR A 46 -11.18 6.70 12.12
C THR A 46 -10.73 6.75 10.66
N LEU A 47 -11.29 7.66 9.88
CA LEU A 47 -10.89 7.87 8.49
C LEU A 47 -9.41 8.28 8.40
N ILE A 48 -8.96 9.24 9.21
CA ILE A 48 -7.55 9.65 9.28
C ILE A 48 -6.65 8.47 9.61
N SER A 49 -7.02 7.63 10.60
CA SER A 49 -6.20 6.48 11.00
C SER A 49 -5.97 5.47 9.87
N HIS A 50 -6.90 5.37 8.92
CA HIS A 50 -6.82 4.49 7.76
C HIS A 50 -6.11 5.12 6.56
N LEU A 51 -6.07 6.44 6.47
CA LEU A 51 -5.15 7.10 5.55
C LEU A 51 -3.74 6.91 6.14
N HIS A 52 -2.83 6.30 5.37
CA HIS A 52 -1.44 6.17 5.79
C HIS A 52 -0.95 7.54 6.25
N PRO A 53 -0.60 7.72 7.55
CA PRO A 53 0.01 8.96 7.96
C PRO A 53 1.28 9.09 7.12
N VAL A 54 1.42 10.23 6.45
CA VAL A 54 2.69 10.58 5.80
C VAL A 54 3.76 10.31 6.84
N PRO A 55 4.78 9.48 6.56
CA PRO A 55 5.78 9.17 7.55
C PRO A 55 6.45 10.48 7.94
N ILE A 56 6.10 10.98 9.13
CA ILE A 56 6.78 12.12 9.73
C ILE A 56 8.19 11.59 10.00
N PHE A 57 9.17 12.15 9.29
CA PHE A 57 10.57 11.87 9.54
C PHE A 57 10.91 12.42 10.93
N ASP A 58 10.87 11.54 11.91
CA ASP A 58 11.37 11.81 13.25
C ASP A 58 12.89 12.03 13.17
N GLU A 59 13.43 13.00 13.93
CA GLU A 59 14.86 13.30 13.96
C GLU A 59 15.69 12.07 14.32
N GLU A 60 15.13 11.19 15.15
CA GLU A 60 15.77 9.92 15.51
C GLU A 60 15.89 8.96 14.32
N LYS A 61 14.87 8.89 13.47
CA LYS A 61 14.89 8.06 12.26
C LYS A 61 15.87 8.62 11.24
N LEU A 62 15.94 9.94 11.11
CA LEU A 62 16.95 10.63 10.29
C LEU A 62 18.38 10.33 10.76
N LYS A 63 18.64 10.42 12.07
CA LYS A 63 19.95 10.07 12.65
C LYS A 63 20.31 8.61 12.43
N LYS A 64 19.36 7.68 12.55
CA LYS A 64 19.58 6.25 12.23
C LYS A 64 19.97 6.05 10.78
N ILE A 65 19.26 6.69 9.84
CA ILE A 65 19.58 6.59 8.40
C ILE A 65 20.97 7.18 8.11
N GLN A 66 21.31 8.31 8.72
CA GLN A 66 22.62 8.94 8.56
C GLN A 66 23.76 8.07 9.13
N ASN A 67 23.54 7.43 10.28
CA ASN A 67 24.54 6.55 10.89
C ASN A 67 24.76 5.30 10.04
N VAL A 68 23.69 4.64 9.58
CA VAL A 68 23.80 3.48 8.67
C VAL A 68 24.50 3.87 7.37
N SER A 69 24.20 5.05 6.82
CA SER A 69 24.87 5.55 5.62
C SER A 69 26.37 5.76 5.82
N LYS A 70 26.80 6.23 7.00
CA LYS A 70 28.23 6.41 7.34
C LYS A 70 28.93 5.07 7.58
N GLU A 71 28.26 4.15 8.28
CA GLU A 71 28.79 2.81 8.52
C GLU A 71 29.00 2.03 7.23
N LEU A 72 28.16 2.26 6.22
CA LEU A 72 28.25 1.63 4.90
C LEU A 72 29.16 2.36 3.91
N GLU A 73 29.67 3.56 4.24
CA GLU A 73 30.54 4.35 3.35
C GLU A 73 31.90 3.68 3.15
N ASP A 74 32.42 3.04 4.20
CA ASP A 74 33.74 2.38 4.22
C ASP A 74 33.65 0.85 4.03
N VAL A 75 32.47 0.30 3.73
CA VAL A 75 32.35 -1.15 3.51
C VAL A 75 32.82 -1.47 2.09
N PRO A 76 33.91 -2.25 1.92
CA PRO A 76 34.34 -2.68 0.60
C PRO A 76 33.24 -3.52 -0.03
N TRP A 77 32.88 -3.17 -1.26
CA TRP A 77 31.89 -3.90 -2.03
C TRP A 77 32.46 -5.27 -2.44
N ASP A 78 32.24 -6.28 -1.61
CA ASP A 78 32.70 -7.65 -1.89
C ASP A 78 31.81 -8.33 -2.95
N LEU A 79 32.24 -8.20 -4.21
CA LEU A 79 31.62 -8.86 -5.37
C LEU A 79 31.79 -10.39 -5.37
N GLU A 80 32.70 -10.94 -4.58
CA GLU A 80 33.05 -12.36 -4.63
C GLU A 80 32.11 -13.25 -3.81
N GLU A 81 31.70 -12.83 -2.60
CA GLU A 81 30.83 -13.68 -1.76
C GLU A 81 29.37 -13.72 -2.23
N ASP A 82 28.84 -12.61 -2.77
CA ASP A 82 27.42 -12.52 -3.14
C ASP A 82 27.13 -13.17 -4.52
N LYS A 83 28.12 -13.23 -5.42
CA LYS A 83 27.99 -13.95 -6.70
C LYS A 83 27.99 -15.47 -6.50
N GLN A 84 28.81 -16.00 -5.60
CA GLN A 84 28.89 -17.46 -5.42
C GLN A 84 27.71 -18.04 -4.63
N LYS A 85 27.10 -17.28 -3.71
CA LYS A 85 25.97 -17.78 -2.90
C LYS A 85 24.57 -17.52 -3.51
N LYS A 86 24.40 -16.53 -4.40
CA LYS A 86 23.09 -16.27 -5.07
C LYS A 86 22.96 -16.80 -6.49
N LEU A 87 24.05 -17.12 -7.19
CA LEU A 87 23.95 -17.62 -8.58
C LEU A 87 23.68 -19.14 -8.67
N LEU A 88 23.82 -19.88 -7.56
CA LEU A 88 23.55 -21.32 -7.52
C LEU A 88 22.43 -21.62 -6.52
N ASN A 89 21.22 -21.14 -6.83
CA ASN A 89 20.05 -21.92 -6.44
C ASN A 89 20.07 -23.17 -7.34
N ASP A 90 20.10 -24.37 -6.76
CA ASP A 90 20.11 -25.65 -7.49
C ASP A 90 18.94 -25.76 -8.51
N SER A 91 17.91 -24.92 -8.38
CA SER A 91 16.76 -24.85 -9.30
C SER A 91 16.99 -24.08 -10.59
N ASP A 92 18.03 -23.23 -10.66
CA ASP A 92 18.21 -22.26 -11.77
C ASP A 92 19.42 -22.61 -12.66
N VAL A 93 20.10 -23.73 -12.37
CA VAL A 93 21.29 -24.21 -13.10
C VAL A 93 20.99 -24.48 -14.59
N ASP A 94 19.76 -24.91 -14.90
CA ASP A 94 19.31 -25.24 -16.26
C ASP A 94 19.23 -24.02 -17.21
N ILE A 95 19.18 -22.79 -16.66
CA ILE A 95 19.04 -21.56 -17.47
C ILE A 95 20.39 -21.13 -18.06
N TYR A 96 21.50 -21.55 -17.46
CA TYR A 96 22.86 -21.13 -17.82
C TYR A 96 23.65 -22.18 -18.61
N LEU A 97 23.08 -23.37 -18.82
CA LEU A 97 23.65 -24.44 -19.65
C LEU A 97 22.89 -24.53 -20.99
N VAL A 98 23.11 -23.53 -21.86
CA VAL A 98 22.82 -23.60 -23.30
C VAL A 98 24.10 -23.27 -24.08
#